data_AF-K9DV02-F1
#
_entry.id   AF-K9DV02-F1
#
_cell.length_a   1.000
_cell.length_b   1.000
_cell.length_c   1.000
_cell.angle_alpha   90.00
_cell.angle_beta   90.00
_cell.angle_gamma   90.00
#
_symmetry.space_group_name_H-M   'P 1'
#
loop_
_entity.id
_entity.type
_entity.pdbx_description
1 polymer ?
#
loop_
_entity_poly.entity_id
_entity_poly.type
_entity_poly.pdbx_seq_one_letter_code
_entity_poly.pdbx_strand_id
1 'polypeptide(L)'
;MKTSKKEEFIRKFMKVPAAKTGEKKQVYISEENYECLTLIAQKLSKNKFDLSGYLDNILADHITRYGKTAIELNRERIREEMIENSLKKS
;
A
#
# COMPACT_ATOMS: atom_id res chain seq x y z
N MET A 1 -16.85 -10.60 16.94
CA MET A 1 -16.96 -9.19 16.50
C MET A 1 -16.51 -9.11 15.05
N LYS A 2 -17.31 -8.52 14.14
CA LYS A 2 -16.85 -8.24 12.76
C LYS A 2 -15.92 -7.04 12.82
N THR A 3 -14.65 -7.23 12.47
CA THR A 3 -13.65 -6.17 12.27
C THR A 3 -14.14 -5.22 11.18
N SER A 4 -13.99 -3.91 11.37
CA SER A 4 -14.41 -2.94 10.36
C SER A 4 -13.52 -3.02 9.11
N LYS A 5 -14.04 -2.65 7.94
CA LYS A 5 -13.25 -2.60 6.69
C LYS A 5 -11.98 -1.74 6.82
N LYS A 6 -12.05 -0.70 7.67
CA LYS A 6 -10.92 0.20 7.98
C LYS A 6 -9.86 -0.51 8.82
N GLU A 7 -10.27 -1.19 9.88
CA GLU A 7 -9.37 -1.98 10.73
C GLU A 7 -8.68 -3.10 9.95
N GLU A 8 -9.41 -3.76 9.04
CA GLU A 8 -8.85 -4.78 8.16
C GLU A 8 -7.80 -4.18 7.21
N PHE A 9 -8.09 -3.02 6.61
CA PHE A 9 -7.15 -2.31 5.74
C PHE A 9 -5.85 -1.95 6.46
N ILE A 10 -5.94 -1.34 7.64
CA ILE A 10 -4.76 -0.96 8.45
C ILE A 10 -3.93 -2.19 8.79
N ARG A 11 -4.58 -3.25 9.31
CA ARG A 11 -3.90 -4.49 9.69
C ARG A 11 -3.18 -5.15 8.51
N LYS A 12 -3.76 -5.07 7.31
CA LYS A 12 -3.23 -5.77 6.13
C LYS A 12 -2.12 -4.99 5.44
N PHE A 13 -2.24 -3.67 5.33
CA PHE A 13 -1.40 -2.87 4.43
C PHE A 13 -0.53 -1.82 5.13
N MET A 14 -0.87 -1.39 6.35
CA MET A 14 -0.13 -0.34 7.07
C MET A 14 0.82 -0.94 8.12
N LYS A 15 1.66 -1.88 7.69
CA LYS A 15 2.69 -2.49 8.53
C LYS A 15 4.00 -1.74 8.34
N VAL A 16 4.72 -1.49 9.43
CA VAL A 16 6.06 -0.90 9.36
C VAL A 16 6.96 -1.86 8.57
N PRO A 17 7.54 -1.44 7.44
CA PRO A 17 8.47 -2.28 6.71
C PRO A 17 9.76 -2.47 7.51
N ALA A 18 10.34 -3.68 7.45
CA ALA A 18 11.60 -3.98 8.12
C ALA A 18 12.79 -3.16 7.57
N ALA A 19 12.69 -2.69 6.33
CA ALA A 19 13.66 -1.81 5.70
C ALA A 19 13.16 -0.36 5.68
N LYS A 20 13.98 0.59 6.15
CA LYS A 20 13.70 2.02 6.00
C LYS A 20 13.96 2.44 4.55
N THR A 21 12.91 2.62 3.77
CA THR A 21 13.01 3.20 2.42
C THR A 21 12.83 4.70 2.51
N GLY A 22 13.86 5.47 2.13
CA GLY A 22 13.73 6.92 1.96
C GLY A 22 12.77 7.28 0.81
N GLU A 23 12.29 8.52 0.80
CA GLU A 23 11.43 9.07 -0.26
C GLU A 23 12.12 8.95 -1.64
N LYS A 24 11.83 7.87 -2.36
CA LYS A 24 12.27 7.69 -3.74
C LYS A 24 11.07 7.29 -4.57
N LYS A 25 11.01 7.81 -5.80
CA LYS A 25 10.06 7.37 -6.84
C LYS A 25 10.25 5.90 -7.23
N GLN A 26 11.36 5.28 -6.81
CA GLN A 26 11.68 3.87 -6.97
C GLN A 26 11.65 3.18 -5.59
N VAL A 27 10.79 2.17 -5.44
CA VAL A 27 10.67 1.38 -4.21
C VAL A 27 11.59 0.16 -4.27
N TYR A 28 12.15 -0.21 -3.12
CA TYR A 28 12.89 -1.46 -2.98
C TYR A 28 11.90 -2.63 -2.81
N ILE A 29 12.13 -3.71 -3.55
CA ILE A 29 11.45 -5.00 -3.39
C ILE A 29 12.51 -5.99 -2.94
N SER A 30 12.22 -6.81 -1.92
CA SER A 30 13.15 -7.86 -1.49
C SER A 30 13.42 -8.83 -2.62
N GLU A 31 14.61 -9.42 -2.64
CA GLU A 31 15.03 -10.40 -3.65
C GLU A 31 14.03 -11.55 -3.78
N GLU A 32 13.60 -12.14 -2.66
CA GLU A 32 12.59 -13.20 -2.61
C GLU A 32 11.26 -12.79 -3.29
N ASN A 33 10.77 -11.58 -3.02
CA ASN A 33 9.54 -11.08 -3.64
C ASN A 33 9.75 -10.80 -5.13
N TYR A 34 10.91 -10.24 -5.50
CA TYR A 34 11.26 -9.97 -6.88
C TYR A 34 11.30 -11.26 -7.71
N GLU A 35 11.96 -12.31 -7.22
CA GLU A 35 12.03 -13.61 -7.89
C GLU A 35 10.65 -14.24 -8.06
N CYS A 36 9.87 -14.26 -6.97
CA CYS A 36 8.53 -14.83 -6.98
C CYS A 36 7.62 -14.10 -7.97
N LEU A 37 7.56 -12.76 -7.90
CA LEU A 37 6.71 -11.96 -8.78
C LEU A 37 7.16 -12.03 -10.24
N THR A 38 8.47 -12.08 -10.50
CA THR A 38 9.01 -12.24 -11.86
C THR A 38 8.62 -13.58 -12.46
N LEU A 39 8.71 -14.65 -11.68
CA LEU A 39 8.32 -15.98 -12.11
C LEU A 39 6.82 -16.04 -12.46
N ILE A 40 5.97 -15.42 -11.64
CA ILE A 40 4.52 -15.32 -11.91
C ILE A 40 4.28 -14.54 -13.20
N ALA A 41 4.87 -13.35 -13.32
CA ALA A 41 4.71 -12.47 -14.48
C ALA A 41 5.13 -13.18 -15.76
N GLN A 42 6.29 -13.84 -15.79
CA GLN A 42 6.79 -14.52 -16.99
C GLN A 42 6.01 -15.79 -17.33
N LYS A 43 5.78 -16.67 -16.35
CA LYS A 43 5.13 -17.97 -16.60
C LYS A 43 3.66 -17.82 -16.98
N LEU A 44 2.90 -16.96 -16.28
CA LEU A 44 1.48 -16.81 -16.53
C LEU A 44 1.19 -15.93 -17.75
N SER A 45 2.05 -14.96 -18.05
CA SER A 45 1.87 -14.11 -19.24
C SER A 45 2.34 -14.76 -20.54
N LYS A 46 3.07 -15.89 -20.48
CA LYS A 46 3.84 -16.41 -21.63
C LYS A 46 4.75 -15.34 -22.23
N ASN A 47 5.44 -14.59 -21.38
CA ASN A 47 6.32 -13.47 -21.74
C ASN A 47 5.63 -12.27 -22.44
N LYS A 48 4.33 -12.04 -22.20
CA LYS A 48 3.58 -10.91 -22.80
C LYS A 48 3.68 -9.61 -22.02
N PHE A 49 4.01 -9.66 -20.74
CA PHE A 49 4.21 -8.48 -19.91
C PHE A 49 5.28 -8.76 -18.86
N ASP A 50 6.07 -7.74 -18.54
CA ASP A 50 7.15 -7.79 -17.57
C ASP A 50 6.66 -7.62 -16.13
N LEU A 51 7.58 -7.68 -15.18
CA LEU A 51 7.28 -7.47 -13.77
C LEU A 51 6.59 -6.12 -13.51
N SER A 52 6.96 -5.06 -14.23
CA SER A 52 6.37 -3.74 -14.07
C SER A 52 4.89 -3.76 -14.43
N GLY A 53 4.54 -4.32 -15.58
CA GLY A 53 3.14 -4.46 -15.99
C GLY A 53 2.33 -5.31 -15.02
N TYR A 54 2.94 -6.34 -14.41
CA TYR A 54 2.26 -7.13 -13.38
C TYR A 54 2.03 -6.33 -12.09
N LEU A 55 3.03 -5.58 -11.63
CA LEU A 55 2.90 -4.71 -10.46
C LEU A 55 1.86 -3.60 -10.67
N ASP A 56 1.83 -2.98 -11.84
CA ASP A 56 0.83 -1.95 -12.16
C ASP A 56 -0.60 -2.49 -12.05
N ASN A 57 -0.84 -3.72 -12.51
CA ASN A 57 -2.15 -4.36 -12.39
C ASN A 57 -2.52 -4.65 -10.92
N ILE A 58 -1.57 -5.11 -10.10
CA ILE A 58 -1.78 -5.31 -8.67
C ILE A 58 -2.12 -3.99 -7.98
N LEU A 59 -1.39 -2.93 -8.30
CA LEU A 59 -1.63 -1.60 -7.74
C LEU A 59 -3.00 -1.07 -8.15
N ALA A 60 -3.38 -1.23 -9.42
CA ALA A 60 -4.69 -0.82 -9.93
C ALA A 60 -5.85 -1.55 -9.22
N ASP A 61 -5.73 -2.87 -9.01
CA ASP A 61 -6.72 -3.65 -8.25
C ASP A 61 -6.79 -3.20 -6.78
N HIS A 62 -5.63 -3.00 -6.14
CA HIS A 62 -5.56 -2.50 -4.77
C HIS A 62 -6.24 -1.13 -4.62
N ILE A 63 -5.92 -0.19 -5.51
CA ILE A 63 -6.51 1.16 -5.52
C ILE A 63 -8.02 1.09 -5.75
N THR A 64 -8.47 0.25 -6.69
CA THR A 64 -9.90 0.05 -6.97
C THR A 64 -10.65 -0.47 -5.74
N ARG A 65 -10.10 -1.46 -5.06
CA ARG A 65 -10.76 -2.11 -3.91
C ARG A 65 -10.72 -1.28 -2.64
N TYR A 66 -9.60 -0.59 -2.38
CA TYR A 66 -9.32 0.00 -1.07
C TYR A 66 -9.07 1.50 -1.10
N GLY A 67 -8.94 2.12 -2.27
CA GLY A 67 -8.59 3.54 -2.39
C GLY A 67 -9.56 4.47 -1.66
N LYS A 68 -10.87 4.20 -1.70
CA LYS A 68 -11.87 4.97 -0.94
C LYS A 68 -11.61 4.90 0.56
N THR A 69 -11.39 3.69 1.09
CA THR A 69 -11.09 3.45 2.50
C THR A 69 -9.79 4.14 2.93
N ALA A 70 -8.76 4.09 2.07
CA ALA A 70 -7.49 4.78 2.33
C ALA A 70 -7.67 6.31 2.39
N ILE A 71 -8.44 6.90 1.48
CA ILE A 71 -8.73 8.33 1.45
C ILE A 71 -9.52 8.75 2.69
N GLU A 72 -10.51 7.97 3.10
CA GLU A 72 -11.29 8.24 4.32
C GLU A 72 -10.40 8.24 5.57
N LEU A 73 -9.56 7.21 5.73
CA LEU A 73 -8.61 7.11 6.83
C LEU A 73 -7.62 8.30 6.86
N ASN A 74 -7.14 8.72 5.69
CA ASN A 74 -6.25 9.87 5.59
C ASN A 74 -6.94 11.18 6.02
N ARG A 75 -8.20 11.38 5.63
CA ARG A 75 -8.98 12.55 6.06
C ARG A 75 -9.23 12.57 7.56
N GLU A 76 -9.49 11.42 8.17
CA GLU A 76 -9.65 11.29 9.62
C GLU A 76 -8.35 11.67 10.34
N ARG A 77 -7.21 11.15 9.88
CA ARG A 77 -5.89 11.49 10.44
C ARG A 77 -5.59 12.99 10.38
N ILE A 78 -5.83 13.63 9.23
CA ILE A 78 -5.61 15.08 9.07
C ILE A 78 -6.45 15.89 10.07
N ARG A 79 -7.71 15.49 10.31
CA ARG A 79 -8.56 16.17 11.30
C ARG A 79 -8.04 15.98 12.72
N GLU A 80 -7.62 14.78 13.08
CA GLU A 80 -7.02 14.49 14.39
C GLU A 80 -5.78 15.36 14.62
N GLU A 81 -4.88 15.44 13.63
CA GLU A 81 -3.67 16.29 13.69
C GLU A 81 -4.01 17.78 13.86
N MET A 82 -5.06 18.28 13.20
CA MET A 82 -5.51 19.68 13.36
C MET A 82 -6.03 19.97 14.76
N ILE A 83 -6.77 19.03 15.36
CA ILE A 83 -7.30 19.15 16.73
C ILE A 83 -6.13 19.15 17.73
N GLU A 84 -5.20 18.19 17.61
CA GLU A 84 -4.03 18.11 18.49
C GLU A 84 -3.17 19.37 18.44
N ASN A 85 -2.95 19.92 17.23
CA ASN A 85 -2.17 21.15 17.06
C ASN A 85 -2.89 22.39 17.61
N SER A 86 -4.22 22.38 17.67
CA SER A 86 -5.00 23.47 18.28
C SER A 86 -4.96 23.41 19.80
N LEU A 87 -4.95 22.20 20.39
CA LEU A 87 -4.82 21.98 21.84
C LEU A 87 -3.41 22.30 22.36
N LYS A 88 -2.35 22.10 21.56
CA LYS A 88 -0.97 22.41 21.93
C LYS A 88 -0.62 23.91 21.86
N LYS A 89 -1.47 24.73 21.23
CA LYS A 89 -1.28 26.19 21.07
C LYS A 89 -2.09 27.03 22.07
N SER A 90 -2.92 26.40 22.89
CA SER A 90 -3.69 27.04 23.96
C SER A 90 -3.09 26.74 25.32
#